data_AF-A0A8C1SUT9-F1
#
_entry.id   AF-A0A8C1SUT9-F1
#
_cell.length_a   1.000
_cell.length_b   1.000
_cell.length_c   1.000
_cell.angle_alpha   90.00
_cell.angle_beta   90.00
_cell.angle_gamma   90.00
#
_symmetry.space_group_name_H-M   'P 1'
#
loop_
_entity.id
_entity.type
_entity.pdbx_description
1 polymer ?
#
loop_
_entity_poly.entity_id
_entity_poly.type
_entity_poly.pdbx_seq_one_letter_code
_entity_poly.pdbx_strand_id
1 'polypeptide(L)'
;MMEIAYVCEWEKRPKVNHCPSIPLVCAWSCRNLIAFTTDLKDEEDDKDLSHMIHITDTDHPWDVYSINSGHTEVISCLEWDQSGSRLLSADGEGQIKCWGMTEHLVNSWECTQSTSVDGDPIKALSWLHNGVKLTLKFKRRGSI
;
A
#
# COMPACT_ATOMS: atom_id res chain seq x y z
N MET A 1 10.98 40.15 32.75
CA MET A 1 11.74 38.89 32.70
C MET A 1 10.75 37.85 32.19
N MET A 2 10.93 37.37 30.95
CA MET A 2 9.95 36.52 30.27
C MET A 2 10.51 35.10 30.26
N GLU A 3 9.89 34.20 31.04
CA GLU A 3 10.28 32.80 31.10
C GLU A 3 9.56 32.02 30.00
N ILE A 4 10.33 31.29 29.20
CA ILE A 4 9.82 30.34 28.22
C ILE A 4 9.26 29.15 28.99
N ALA A 5 7.95 28.95 28.93
CA ALA A 5 7.24 27.91 29.69
C ALA A 5 7.25 26.53 29.02
N TYR A 6 7.72 26.42 27.77
CA TYR A 6 7.75 25.18 27.01
C TYR A 6 8.64 25.28 25.78
N VAL A 7 9.41 24.22 25.52
CA VAL A 7 10.14 23.98 24.27
C VAL A 7 9.66 22.61 23.78
N CYS A 8 9.00 22.51 22.62
CA CYS A 8 8.96 21.23 21.93
C CYS A 8 10.30 21.01 21.24
N GLU A 9 11.10 20.11 21.80
CA GLU A 9 12.10 19.43 21.01
C GLU A 9 11.37 18.39 20.17
N TRP A 10 11.18 18.70 18.89
CA TRP A 10 10.78 17.70 17.92
C TRP A 10 11.98 16.77 17.75
N GLU A 11 11.79 15.45 17.94
CA GLU A 11 12.83 14.50 17.57
C GLU A 11 13.21 14.76 16.11
N LYS A 12 14.51 14.89 15.86
CA LYS A 12 15.01 15.01 14.49
C LYS A 12 14.52 13.78 13.76
N ARG A 13 13.66 13.96 12.75
CA ARG A 13 13.27 12.88 11.86
C ARG A 13 14.56 12.20 11.40
N PRO A 14 14.70 10.87 11.58
CA PRO A 14 15.86 10.16 11.07
C PRO A 14 16.01 10.51 9.58
N LYS A 15 17.25 10.53 9.07
CA LYS A 15 17.43 10.65 7.62
C LYS A 15 16.71 9.46 6.99
N VAL A 16 15.67 9.74 6.23
CA VAL A 16 14.80 8.73 5.64
C VAL A 16 15.29 8.56 4.21
N ASN A 17 15.91 7.42 3.90
CA ASN A 17 16.42 7.11 2.56
C ASN A 17 15.34 6.56 1.63
N HIS A 18 14.10 6.97 1.88
CA HIS A 18 13.01 6.61 1.00
C HIS A 18 13.02 7.54 -0.20
N CYS A 19 13.06 6.95 -1.39
CA CYS A 19 12.77 7.64 -2.64
C CYS A 19 11.44 7.12 -3.20
N PRO A 20 10.65 7.97 -3.88
CA PRO A 20 9.49 7.49 -4.62
C PRO A 20 9.91 6.40 -5.61
N SER A 21 9.20 5.26 -5.62
CA SER A 21 9.43 4.23 -6.63
C SER A 21 9.14 4.77 -8.03
N ILE A 22 9.82 4.23 -9.05
CA ILE A 22 9.59 4.60 -10.45
C ILE A 22 9.29 3.33 -11.24
N PRO A 23 8.01 3.08 -11.62
CA PRO A 23 6.85 3.96 -11.45
C PRO A 23 6.34 4.05 -10.02
N LEU A 24 5.73 5.20 -9.67
CA LEU A 24 5.02 5.33 -8.40
C LEU A 24 3.64 4.70 -8.55
N VAL A 25 3.32 3.77 -7.66
CA VAL A 25 2.05 3.04 -7.68
C VAL A 25 1.32 3.29 -6.36
N CYS A 26 0.03 3.58 -6.45
CA CYS A 26 -0.83 3.71 -5.29
C CYS A 26 -2.23 3.16 -5.59
N ALA A 27 -2.93 2.74 -4.53
CA ALA A 27 -4.27 2.21 -4.60
C ALA A 27 -5.08 2.64 -3.37
N TRP A 28 -6.38 2.90 -3.55
CA TRP A 28 -7.30 3.28 -2.47
C TRP A 28 -8.33 2.17 -2.25
N SER A 29 -8.49 1.74 -1.00
CA SER A 29 -9.50 0.76 -0.59
C SER A 29 -10.86 1.38 -0.24
N CYS A 30 -11.88 0.54 -0.10
CA CYS A 30 -13.20 0.94 0.43
C CYS A 30 -13.21 1.24 1.94
N ARG A 31 -12.11 0.99 2.66
CA ARG A 31 -11.93 1.25 4.10
C ARG A 31 -11.18 2.55 4.40
N ASN A 32 -11.09 3.46 3.43
CA ASN A 32 -10.33 4.69 3.56
C ASN A 32 -8.82 4.49 3.74
N LEU A 33 -8.30 3.32 3.35
CA LEU A 33 -6.88 3.02 3.37
C LEU A 33 -6.24 3.33 2.02
N ILE A 34 -5.10 4.00 2.05
CA ILE A 34 -4.24 4.23 0.89
C ILE A 34 -3.03 3.33 1.01
N ALA A 35 -2.75 2.55 -0.05
CA ALA A 35 -1.49 1.87 -0.24
C ALA A 35 -0.64 2.64 -1.26
N PHE A 36 0.66 2.78 -1.01
CA PHE A 36 1.61 3.38 -1.95
C PHE A 36 3.01 2.79 -1.80
N THR A 37 3.84 2.92 -2.83
CA THR A 37 5.18 2.32 -2.87
C THR A 37 6.29 3.38 -2.72
N THR A 38 7.37 3.00 -2.05
CA THR A 38 8.65 3.71 -2.09
C THR A 38 9.78 2.71 -2.18
N ASP A 39 10.95 3.15 -2.62
CA ASP A 39 12.18 2.38 -2.55
C ASP A 39 12.98 2.89 -1.36
N LEU A 40 13.54 1.97 -0.58
CA LEU A 40 14.42 2.26 0.55
C LEU A 40 15.83 1.85 0.16
N LYS A 41 16.73 2.84 0.11
CA LYS A 41 18.15 2.60 -0.16
C LYS A 41 18.90 2.30 1.14
N ASP A 42 19.63 1.18 1.17
CA ASP A 42 20.52 0.88 2.28
C ASP A 42 21.72 1.87 2.30
N GLU A 43 22.10 2.34 3.48
CA GLU A 43 23.26 3.22 3.66
C GLU A 43 24.58 2.45 3.51
N GLU A 44 24.58 1.14 3.80
CA GLU A 44 25.80 0.32 3.81
C GLU A 44 26.09 -0.31 2.44
N ASP A 45 25.04 -0.61 1.65
CA ASP A 45 25.17 -1.18 0.30
C ASP A 45 24.38 -0.36 -0.73
N ASP A 46 25.09 0.45 -1.51
CA ASP A 46 24.50 1.33 -2.53
C ASP A 46 23.73 0.56 -3.62
N LYS A 47 23.91 -0.76 -3.70
CA LYS A 47 23.28 -1.65 -4.68
C LYS A 47 22.00 -2.32 -4.19
N ASP A 48 21.71 -2.30 -2.89
CA ASP A 48 20.53 -2.99 -2.35
C ASP A 48 19.39 -1.99 -2.14
N LEU A 49 18.33 -2.17 -2.93
CA LEU A 49 17.11 -1.37 -2.90
C LEU A 49 15.98 -2.25 -2.39
N SER A 50 15.42 -1.89 -1.24
CA SER A 50 14.24 -2.56 -0.70
C SER A 50 12.97 -1.89 -1.20
N HIS A 51 12.12 -2.63 -1.89
CA HIS A 51 10.82 -2.12 -2.33
C HIS A 51 9.81 -2.18 -1.17
N MET A 52 9.35 -1.00 -0.74
CA MET A 52 8.48 -0.84 0.41
C MET A 52 7.03 -0.63 -0.03
N ILE A 53 6.10 -1.20 0.72
CA ILE A 53 4.67 -0.91 0.62
C ILE A 53 4.27 -0.18 1.90
N HIS A 54 3.64 0.98 1.75
CA HIS A 54 3.09 1.76 2.84
C HIS A 54 1.58 1.70 2.82
N ILE A 55 0.97 1.59 3.99
CA ILE A 55 -0.48 1.59 4.18
C ILE A 55 -0.81 2.61 5.25
N THR A 56 -1.77 3.50 4.97
CA THR A 56 -2.22 4.50 5.94
C THR A 56 -3.71 4.77 5.80
N ASP A 57 -4.35 5.13 6.91
CA ASP A 57 -5.71 5.63 6.94
C ASP A 57 -5.70 7.14 6.64
N THR A 58 -6.60 7.63 5.78
CA THR A 58 -6.65 9.06 5.49
C THR A 58 -7.15 9.92 6.67
N ASP A 59 -7.80 9.32 7.66
CA ASP A 59 -8.18 10.02 8.89
C ASP A 59 -6.98 10.18 9.84
N HIS A 60 -5.97 9.32 9.71
CA HIS A 60 -4.74 9.31 10.51
C HIS A 60 -3.49 9.16 9.63
N PRO A 61 -3.22 10.11 8.71
CA PRO A 61 -2.14 9.99 7.72
C PRO A 61 -0.73 10.01 8.32
N TRP A 62 -0.62 10.33 9.62
CA TRP A 62 0.63 10.25 10.38
C TRP A 62 0.95 8.83 10.88
N ASP A 63 -0.04 7.93 10.91
CA ASP A 63 0.12 6.54 11.33
C ASP A 63 0.29 5.65 10.08
N VAL A 64 1.51 5.66 9.55
CA VAL A 64 1.86 4.91 8.34
C VAL A 64 2.47 3.58 8.73
N TYR A 65 1.82 2.50 8.32
CA TYR A 65 2.40 1.16 8.42
C TYR A 65 3.26 0.87 7.19
N SER A 66 4.50 0.43 7.40
CA SER A 66 5.47 0.20 6.32
C SER A 66 5.92 -1.25 6.30
N ILE A 67 5.88 -1.86 5.13
CA ILE A 67 6.17 -3.28 4.90
C ILE A 67 7.36 -3.37 3.94
N ASN A 68 8.40 -4.11 4.31
CA ASN A 68 9.38 -4.55 3.33
C ASN A 68 8.75 -5.68 2.51
N SER A 69 8.46 -5.40 1.25
CA SER A 69 7.65 -6.29 0.43
C SER A 69 8.37 -7.60 0.05
N GLY A 70 9.71 -7.58 0.07
CA GLY A 70 10.54 -8.66 -0.46
C GLY A 70 10.39 -8.89 -1.96
N HIS A 71 9.84 -7.91 -2.70
CA HIS A 71 9.93 -7.87 -4.15
C HIS A 71 11.38 -7.66 -4.58
N THR A 72 11.77 -8.29 -5.68
CA THR A 72 13.14 -8.21 -6.23
C THR A 72 13.29 -7.12 -7.28
N GLU A 73 12.17 -6.56 -7.73
CA GLU A 73 12.09 -5.44 -8.65
C GLU A 73 11.00 -4.46 -8.19
N VAL A 74 10.97 -3.29 -8.80
CA VAL A 74 9.98 -2.24 -8.57
C VAL A 74 8.58 -2.80 -8.73
N ILE A 75 7.78 -2.52 -7.71
CA ILE A 75 6.36 -2.85 -7.68
C ILE A 75 5.65 -2.04 -8.77
N SER A 76 5.09 -2.74 -9.75
CA SER A 76 4.41 -2.15 -10.90
C SER A 76 2.90 -2.03 -10.70
N CYS A 77 2.32 -2.82 -9.79
CA CYS A 77 0.87 -2.91 -9.58
C CYS A 77 0.52 -3.05 -8.08
N LEU A 78 -0.52 -2.36 -7.64
CA LEU A 78 -1.16 -2.52 -6.33
C LEU A 78 -2.68 -2.58 -6.50
N GLU A 79 -3.34 -3.58 -5.91
CA GLU A 79 -4.79 -3.73 -6.06
C GLU A 79 -5.45 -4.22 -4.76
N TRP A 80 -6.35 -3.42 -4.21
CA TRP A 80 -7.16 -3.77 -3.04
C TRP A 80 -8.26 -4.78 -3.39
N ASP A 81 -8.53 -5.69 -2.48
CA ASP A 81 -9.73 -6.52 -2.59
C ASP A 81 -11.00 -5.73 -2.25
N GLN A 82 -12.16 -6.27 -2.63
CA GLN A 82 -13.46 -5.61 -2.41
C GLN A 82 -13.75 -5.26 -0.95
N SER A 83 -13.13 -5.98 -0.02
CA SER A 83 -13.34 -5.80 1.41
C SER A 83 -12.40 -4.77 2.03
N GLY A 84 -11.31 -4.40 1.34
CA GLY A 84 -10.24 -3.56 1.84
C GLY A 84 -9.37 -4.23 2.92
N SER A 85 -9.43 -5.55 3.06
CA SER A 85 -8.61 -6.31 4.03
C SER A 85 -7.49 -7.11 3.38
N ARG A 86 -7.42 -7.15 2.05
CA ARG A 86 -6.33 -7.77 1.31
C ARG A 86 -5.82 -6.86 0.22
N LEU A 87 -4.53 -6.95 -0.06
CA LEU A 87 -3.83 -6.17 -1.07
C LEU A 87 -3.00 -7.11 -1.94
N LEU A 88 -3.12 -6.98 -3.26
CA LEU A 88 -2.18 -7.60 -4.19
C LEU A 88 -1.07 -6.62 -4.54
N SER A 89 0.15 -7.14 -4.65
CA SER A 89 1.28 -6.44 -5.25
C SER A 89 1.92 -7.30 -6.32
N ALA A 90 2.46 -6.67 -7.37
CA ALA A 90 3.30 -7.35 -8.35
C ALA A 90 4.46 -6.48 -8.81
N ASP A 91 5.56 -7.10 -9.21
CA ASP A 91 6.76 -6.42 -9.69
C ASP A 91 7.05 -6.63 -11.19
N GLY A 92 8.12 -5.97 -11.65
CA GLY A 92 8.61 -6.03 -13.02
C GLY A 92 9.14 -7.40 -13.47
N GLU A 93 9.45 -8.31 -12.54
CA GLU A 93 9.98 -9.65 -12.83
C GLU A 93 8.91 -10.76 -12.76
N GLY A 94 7.64 -10.39 -12.56
CA GLY A 94 6.53 -11.33 -12.56
C GLY A 94 6.18 -11.89 -11.17
N GLN A 95 6.82 -11.41 -10.10
CA GLN A 95 6.49 -11.82 -8.74
C GLN A 95 5.17 -11.17 -8.33
N ILE A 96 4.29 -11.95 -7.70
CA ILE A 96 2.99 -11.51 -7.21
C ILE A 96 2.86 -11.93 -5.74
N LYS A 97 2.47 -11.00 -4.87
CA LYS A 97 2.22 -11.25 -3.45
C LYS A 97 0.80 -10.82 -3.06
N CYS A 98 0.24 -11.53 -2.09
CA CYS A 98 -1.04 -11.24 -1.47
C CYS A 98 -0.85 -10.97 0.01
N TRP A 99 -1.16 -9.74 0.42
CA TRP A 99 -1.08 -9.26 1.79
C TRP A 99 -2.46 -9.32 2.44
N GLY A 100 -2.54 -9.76 3.69
CA GLY A 100 -3.75 -9.81 4.48
C GLY A 100 -3.62 -8.98 5.75
N MET A 101 -4.66 -8.21 6.06
CA MET A 101 -4.80 -7.52 7.34
C MET A 101 -5.04 -8.53 8.45
N THR A 102 -4.15 -8.57 9.44
CA THR A 102 -4.23 -9.46 10.59
C THR A 102 -5.00 -8.79 11.73
N GLU A 103 -5.82 -9.56 12.44
CA GLU A 103 -6.58 -9.10 13.62
C GLU A 103 -7.47 -7.85 13.38
N HIS A 104 -7.79 -7.53 12.13
CA HIS A 104 -8.49 -6.30 11.74
C HIS A 104 -7.74 -5.00 12.11
N LEU A 105 -6.42 -5.07 12.30
CA LEU A 105 -5.58 -3.93 12.65
C LEU A 105 -4.91 -3.33 11.41
N VAL A 106 -5.06 -2.02 11.20
CA VAL A 106 -4.47 -1.30 10.05
C VAL A 106 -2.93 -1.37 10.06
N ASN A 107 -2.33 -1.49 11.24
CA ASN A 107 -0.89 -1.59 11.45
C ASN A 107 -0.38 -3.05 11.55
N SER A 108 -1.15 -4.01 11.06
CA SER A 108 -0.79 -5.43 11.12
C SER A 108 -1.14 -6.11 9.79
N TRP A 109 -0.10 -6.48 9.04
CA TRP A 109 -0.25 -7.17 7.76
C TRP A 109 0.75 -8.30 7.62
N GLU A 110 0.33 -9.37 6.94
CA GLU A 110 1.20 -10.50 6.62
C GLU A 110 1.09 -10.89 5.14
N CYS A 111 2.17 -11.44 4.59
CA CYS A 111 2.15 -12.04 3.26
C CYS A 111 1.50 -13.43 3.37
N THR A 112 0.27 -13.54 2.88
CA THR A 112 -0.50 -14.79 2.92
C THR A 112 -0.13 -15.74 1.78
N GLN A 113 0.21 -15.19 0.61
CA GLN A 113 0.54 -15.97 -0.59
C GLN A 113 1.57 -15.22 -1.42
N SER A 114 2.45 -15.97 -2.08
CA SER A 114 3.43 -15.46 -3.04
C SER A 114 3.52 -16.43 -4.20
N THR A 115 3.56 -15.90 -5.41
CA THR A 115 3.78 -16.66 -6.64
C THR A 115 4.64 -15.85 -7.60
N SER A 116 5.13 -16.47 -8.67
CA SER A 116 5.89 -15.81 -9.71
C SER A 116 5.49 -16.40 -11.05
N VAL A 117 5.40 -15.54 -12.07
CA VAL A 117 5.29 -15.93 -13.47
C VAL A 117 6.62 -15.60 -14.13
N ASP A 118 7.15 -16.51 -14.96
CA ASP A 118 8.49 -16.35 -15.49
C ASP A 118 8.59 -15.16 -16.48
N GLY A 119 9.37 -14.15 -16.08
CA GLY A 119 10.10 -13.24 -16.97
C GLY A 119 9.30 -12.13 -17.66
N ASP A 120 7.99 -12.01 -17.41
CA ASP A 120 7.17 -10.96 -17.99
C ASP A 120 6.66 -9.98 -16.90
N PRO A 121 6.80 -8.66 -17.12
CA PRO A 121 6.34 -7.66 -16.17
C PRO A 121 4.82 -7.68 -16.06
N ILE A 122 4.30 -7.81 -14.83
CA ILE A 122 2.87 -7.73 -14.58
C ILE A 122 2.41 -6.28 -14.83
N LYS A 123 1.44 -6.11 -15.72
CA LYS A 123 0.89 -4.79 -16.09
C LYS A 123 -0.45 -4.47 -15.43
N ALA A 124 -1.16 -5.48 -14.97
CA ALA A 124 -2.45 -5.33 -14.32
C ALA A 124 -2.72 -6.52 -13.40
N LEU A 125 -3.36 -6.24 -12.27
CA LEU A 125 -3.91 -7.22 -11.34
C LEU A 125 -5.41 -6.95 -11.23
N SER A 126 -6.21 -7.95 -10.90
CA SER A 126 -7.60 -7.73 -10.53
C SER A 126 -8.12 -8.85 -9.65
N TRP A 127 -8.94 -8.48 -8.67
CA TRP A 127 -9.64 -9.45 -7.83
C TRP A 127 -10.89 -9.96 -8.54
N LEU A 128 -10.97 -11.28 -8.70
CA LEU A 128 -12.21 -11.90 -9.17
C LEU A 128 -13.26 -11.85 -8.06
N HIS A 129 -14.39 -11.22 -8.35
CA HIS A 129 -15.58 -11.26 -7.50
C HIS A 129 -16.45 -12.48 -7.83
N ASN A 130 -17.07 -13.05 -6.81
CA ASN A 130 -18.03 -14.16 -6.90
C ASN A 130 -19.37 -13.80 -7.57
N GLY A 131 -19.47 -12.63 -8.22
CA GLY A 131 -20.54 -12.36 -9.20
C GLY A 131 -21.92 -12.08 -8.61
N VAL A 132 -22.04 -11.68 -7.34
CA VAL A 132 -23.33 -11.20 -6.81
C VAL A 132 -23.67 -9.88 -7.50
N LYS A 133 -24.46 -9.98 -8.57
CA LYS A 133 -24.92 -8.86 -9.38
C LYS A 133 -25.99 -8.08 -8.60
N LEU A 134 -25.59 -7.03 -7.89
CA LEU A 134 -26.53 -6.09 -7.27
C LEU A 134 -27.27 -5.35 -8.39
N THR A 135 -28.48 -5.81 -8.72
CA THR A 135 -29.34 -5.13 -9.68
C THR A 135 -29.96 -3.90 -9.02
N LEU A 136 -29.36 -2.73 -9.23
CA LEU A 136 -29.97 -1.46 -8.84
C LEU A 136 -31.16 -1.15 -9.74
N LYS A 137 -32.38 -1.34 -9.23
CA LYS A 137 -33.59 -0.82 -9.87
C LYS A 137 -33.76 0.66 -9.51
N PHE A 138 -33.35 1.55 -10.42
CA PHE A 138 -33.65 2.97 -10.30
C PHE A 138 -35.15 3.19 -10.55
N LYS A 139 -35.95 3.35 -9.50
CA LYS A 139 -37.34 3.80 -9.63
C LYS A 139 -37.32 5.31 -9.84
N ARG A 140 -37.42 5.77 -11.09
CA ARG A 140 -37.77 7.16 -11.39
C ARG A 140 -39.12 7.44 -10.74
N ARG A 141 -39.15 8.29 -9.70
CA ARG A 141 -40.39 8.93 -9.27
C ARG A 141 -40.80 9.86 -10.40
N GLY A 142 -41.91 9.56 -11.05
CA GLY A 142 -42.50 10.44 -12.06
C GLY A 142 -42.76 11.81 -11.45
N SER A 143 -42.29 12.85 -12.12
CA SER A 143 -42.67 14.22 -11.82
C SER A 143 -44.16 14.39 -12.13
N ILE A 144 -44.87 15.04 -11.20
CA ILE A 144 -46.25 15.50 -11.35
C ILE A 144 -46.28 16.67 -12.33
#